data_AF-A0A4S8MBB6-F1
#
_entry.id   AF-A0A4S8MBB6-F1
#
_cell.length_a   1.000
_cell.length_b   1.000
_cell.length_c   1.000
_cell.angle_alpha   90.00
_cell.angle_beta   90.00
_cell.angle_gamma   90.00
#
_symmetry.space_group_name_H-M   'P 1'
#
loop_
_entity.id
_entity.type
_entity.pdbx_description
1 polymer ?
#
loop_
_entity_poly.entity_id
_entity_poly.type
_entity_poly.pdbx_seq_one_letter_code
_entity_poly.pdbx_strand_id
1 'polypeptide(L)'
;MSSGAQATHALATNYRRGGKAFKDLLKGSVSRPEFPDSEWNAIIQNKVCDFDAILSSIHSLAVPKSLKEKVGVFEIKVEKDVEVTKTVTNEAQWNKAFRLFKRATLHLFPHCDSELATYENHMGDLFLSIDPSLDPRLISYDKAVRNLVANCGDLTLADI
;
A
#
# COMPACT_ATOMS: atom_id res chain seq x y z
N MET A 1 -16.98 -15.85 -0.33
CA MET A 1 -15.50 -15.80 -0.27
C MET A 1 -14.86 -16.25 -1.57
N SER A 2 -14.24 -15.32 -2.31
CA SER A 2 -13.33 -15.67 -3.42
C SER A 2 -12.11 -16.46 -2.91
N SER A 3 -11.61 -17.42 -3.70
CA SER A 3 -10.44 -18.24 -3.34
C SER A 3 -9.18 -17.39 -3.08
N GLY A 4 -9.05 -16.23 -3.73
CA GLY A 4 -7.93 -15.30 -3.53
C GLY A 4 -7.99 -14.62 -2.17
N ALA A 5 -9.18 -14.15 -1.75
CA ALA A 5 -9.39 -13.47 -0.47
C ALA A 5 -9.02 -14.38 0.73
N GLN A 6 -9.38 -15.67 0.66
CA GLN A 6 -9.03 -16.65 1.68
C GLN A 6 -7.51 -16.87 1.80
N ALA A 7 -6.82 -16.98 0.66
CA ALA A 7 -5.36 -17.14 0.62
C ALA A 7 -4.64 -15.91 1.19
N THR A 8 -5.10 -14.70 0.84
CA THR A 8 -4.57 -13.43 1.38
C THR A 8 -4.77 -13.37 2.90
N HIS A 9 -5.96 -13.69 3.39
CA HIS A 9 -6.25 -13.70 4.84
C HIS A 9 -5.37 -14.71 5.61
N ALA A 10 -5.16 -15.91 5.05
CA ALA A 10 -4.31 -16.94 5.66
C ALA A 10 -2.85 -16.49 5.77
N LEU A 11 -2.27 -15.95 4.69
CA LEU A 11 -0.91 -15.42 4.68
C LEU A 11 -0.75 -14.20 5.60
N ALA A 12 -1.68 -13.25 5.56
CA ALA A 12 -1.67 -12.08 6.44
C ALA A 12 -1.71 -12.47 7.92
N THR A 13 -2.45 -13.53 8.27
CA THR A 13 -2.49 -14.07 9.63
C THR A 13 -1.14 -14.69 10.04
N ASN A 14 -0.47 -15.40 9.14
CA ASN A 14 0.88 -15.93 9.37
C ASN A 14 1.91 -14.81 9.58
N TYR A 15 1.86 -13.74 8.77
CA TYR A 15 2.76 -12.60 8.91
C TYR A 15 2.55 -11.86 10.22
N ARG A 16 1.29 -11.62 10.61
CA ARG A 16 0.96 -11.02 11.93
C ARG A 16 1.46 -11.87 13.09
N ARG A 17 1.36 -13.20 12.99
CA ARG A 17 1.91 -14.12 14.01
C ARG A 17 3.43 -14.05 14.09
N GLY A 18 4.12 -13.85 12.97
CA GLY A 18 5.58 -13.68 12.92
C GLY A 18 6.08 -12.34 13.47
N GLY A 19 5.21 -11.32 13.57
CA GLY A 19 5.49 -10.06 14.26
C GLY A 19 6.81 -9.41 13.84
N LYS A 20 7.70 -9.18 14.81
CA LYS A 20 9.02 -8.55 14.56
C LYS A 20 9.93 -9.41 13.69
N ALA A 21 9.96 -10.72 13.89
CA ALA A 21 10.82 -11.62 13.14
C ALA A 21 10.50 -11.59 11.63
N PHE A 22 9.21 -11.50 11.29
CA PHE A 22 8.79 -11.33 9.91
C PHE A 22 9.27 -10.00 9.31
N LYS A 23 9.16 -8.89 10.07
CA LYS A 23 9.64 -7.58 9.61
C LYS A 23 11.15 -7.56 9.40
N ASP A 24 11.91 -8.20 10.28
CA ASP A 24 13.37 -8.31 10.15
C ASP A 24 13.76 -9.16 8.93
N LEU A 25 13.03 -10.26 8.68
CA LEU A 25 13.20 -11.07 7.47
C LEU A 25 12.86 -10.28 6.19
N LEU A 26 11.75 -9.53 6.21
CA LEU A 26 11.35 -8.67 5.10
C LEU A 26 12.43 -7.62 4.80
N LYS A 27 12.98 -6.98 5.84
CA LYS A 27 14.07 -6.00 5.70
C LYS A 27 15.34 -6.62 5.11
N GLY A 28 15.63 -7.88 5.39
CA GLY A 28 16.77 -8.62 4.84
C GLY A 28 16.56 -9.23 3.45
N SER A 29 15.35 -9.13 2.87
CA SER A 29 15.02 -9.73 1.58
C SER A 29 15.70 -9.00 0.42
N VAL A 30 16.48 -9.74 -0.37
CA VAL A 30 17.26 -9.21 -1.51
C VAL A 30 16.37 -8.66 -2.63
N SER A 31 15.13 -9.14 -2.74
CA SER A 31 14.18 -8.72 -3.78
C SER A 31 13.08 -7.78 -3.26
N ARG A 32 13.27 -7.18 -2.07
CA ARG A 32 12.28 -6.27 -1.49
C ARG A 32 12.14 -5.01 -2.36
N PRO A 33 10.93 -4.67 -2.84
CA PRO A 33 10.74 -3.41 -3.54
C PRO A 33 10.88 -2.22 -2.57
N GLU A 34 11.40 -1.11 -3.09
CA GLU A 34 11.42 0.16 -2.36
C GLU A 34 9.99 0.64 -2.12
N PHE A 35 9.61 0.75 -0.85
CA PHE A 35 8.24 1.03 -0.43
C PHE A 35 8.24 1.49 1.04
N PRO A 36 7.39 2.46 1.45
CA PRO A 36 7.43 3.03 2.80
C PRO A 36 7.16 1.99 3.89
N ASP A 37 7.86 2.10 5.02
CA ASP A 37 7.68 1.18 6.16
C ASP A 37 6.25 1.26 6.75
N SER A 38 5.62 2.45 6.77
CA SER A 38 4.19 2.61 7.13
C SER A 38 3.28 1.73 6.26
N GLU A 39 3.51 1.74 4.95
CA GLU A 39 2.67 1.07 3.97
C GLU A 39 2.94 -0.42 3.93
N TRP A 40 4.17 -0.87 4.21
CA TRP A 40 4.44 -2.29 4.48
C TRP A 40 3.60 -2.80 5.65
N ASN A 41 3.50 -2.03 6.73
CA ASN A 41 2.67 -2.40 7.87
C ASN A 41 1.19 -2.43 7.49
N ALA A 42 0.72 -1.52 6.63
CA ALA A 42 -0.64 -1.52 6.12
C ALA A 42 -0.95 -2.82 5.36
N ILE A 43 -0.09 -3.22 4.41
CA ILE A 43 -0.25 -4.48 3.65
C ILE A 43 -0.29 -5.69 4.59
N ILE A 44 0.64 -5.79 5.55
CA ILE A 44 0.71 -6.91 6.50
C ILE A 44 -0.54 -6.98 7.40
N GLN A 45 -1.12 -5.82 7.74
CA GLN A 45 -2.31 -5.71 8.58
C GLN A 45 -3.62 -5.80 7.78
N ASN A 46 -3.57 -6.01 6.46
CA ASN A 46 -4.72 -5.93 5.57
C ASN A 46 -5.48 -4.59 5.70
N LYS A 47 -4.73 -3.50 5.87
CA LYS A 47 -5.25 -2.13 5.88
C LYS A 47 -5.01 -1.47 4.54
N VAL A 48 -5.81 -0.45 4.25
CA VAL A 48 -5.66 0.35 3.04
C VAL A 48 -4.34 1.10 3.07
N CYS A 49 -3.56 0.96 1.99
CA CYS A 49 -2.37 1.78 1.78
C CYS A 49 -2.70 3.21 1.37
N ASP A 50 -1.92 4.15 1.86
CA ASP A 50 -1.99 5.55 1.46
C ASP A 50 -1.12 5.82 0.23
N PHE A 51 -1.77 6.08 -0.90
CA PHE A 51 -1.08 6.32 -2.16
C PHE A 51 -0.34 7.67 -2.17
N ASP A 52 -0.73 8.62 -1.32
CA ASP A 52 -0.02 9.88 -1.15
C ASP A 52 1.32 9.65 -0.44
N ALA A 53 1.33 8.77 0.57
CA ALA A 53 2.55 8.36 1.26
C ALA A 53 3.49 7.57 0.33
N ILE A 54 2.94 6.64 -0.47
CA ILE A 54 3.70 5.88 -1.48
C ILE A 54 4.32 6.82 -2.52
N LEU A 55 3.54 7.79 -3.03
CA LEU A 55 4.06 8.73 -4.01
C LEU A 55 5.13 9.65 -3.39
N SER A 56 4.89 10.12 -2.17
CA SER A 56 5.83 10.98 -1.45
C SER A 56 7.17 10.28 -1.20
N SER A 57 7.19 8.98 -0.90
CA SER A 57 8.44 8.26 -0.62
C SER A 57 9.40 8.19 -1.79
N ILE A 58 8.91 8.29 -3.04
CA ILE A 58 9.76 8.31 -4.24
C ILE A 58 10.59 9.58 -4.31
N HIS A 59 10.04 10.68 -3.80
CA HIS A 59 10.65 12.01 -3.89
C HIS A 59 11.38 12.42 -2.62
N SER A 60 11.23 11.65 -1.53
CA SER A 60 11.96 11.86 -0.30
C SER A 60 13.41 11.42 -0.44
N LEU A 61 14.27 12.37 -0.80
CA LEU A 61 15.73 12.28 -0.63
C LEU A 61 16.17 12.17 0.86
N ALA A 62 15.22 12.22 1.78
CA ALA A 62 15.47 12.26 3.21
C ALA A 62 15.59 10.85 3.78
N VAL A 63 16.80 10.50 4.24
CA VAL A 63 17.04 9.41 5.19
C VAL A 63 16.02 9.55 6.33
N PRO A 64 15.24 8.49 6.68
CA PRO A 64 14.23 8.58 7.73
C PRO A 64 14.89 9.05 9.03
N LYS A 65 14.51 10.25 9.47
CA LYS A 65 15.03 10.85 10.70
C LYS A 65 14.33 10.20 11.89
N SER A 66 15.02 9.33 12.61
CA SER A 66 14.54 8.91 13.93
C SER A 66 14.65 10.11 14.88
N LEU A 67 13.52 10.61 15.36
CA LEU A 67 13.46 11.58 16.43
C LEU A 67 13.64 10.80 17.74
N LYS A 68 14.78 11.01 18.41
CA LYS A 68 15.00 10.49 19.77
C LYS A 68 14.83 11.66 20.71
N GLU A 69 13.74 11.66 21.46
CA GLU A 69 13.49 12.68 22.46
C GLU A 69 13.48 12.04 23.85
N LYS A 70 14.29 12.59 24.76
CA LYS A 70 14.32 12.15 26.17
C LYS A 70 13.34 12.99 26.97
N VAL A 71 12.33 12.34 27.55
CA VAL A 71 11.39 12.96 28.50
C VAL A 71 11.70 12.38 29.88
N GLY A 72 12.54 13.08 30.63
CA GLY A 72 13.00 12.62 31.95
C GLY A 72 13.85 11.35 31.86
N VAL A 73 13.36 10.25 32.46
CA VAL A 73 14.03 8.93 32.46
C VAL A 73 13.66 8.08 31.24
N PHE A 74 12.62 8.46 30.48
CA PHE A 74 12.15 7.70 29.31
C PHE A 74 12.73 8.28 28.02
N GLU A 75 13.21 7.40 27.13
CA GLU A 75 13.59 7.74 25.76
C GLU A 75 12.45 7.36 24.82
N ILE A 76 11.86 8.35 24.15
CA ILE A 76 10.84 8.15 23.13
C ILE A 76 11.56 8.18 21.78
N LYS A 77 11.60 7.04 21.11
CA LYS A 77 12.07 6.95 19.72
C LYS A 77 10.86 6.99 18.80
N VAL A 78 10.68 8.11 18.10
CA VAL A 78 9.72 8.24 17.01
C VAL A 78 10.49 8.05 15.70
N GLU A 79 10.27 6.92 15.05
CA GLU A 79 10.67 6.77 13.65
C GLU A 79 9.71 7.65 12.83
N LYS A 80 10.18 8.79 12.32
CA LYS A 80 9.37 9.60 11.42
C LYS A 80 9.32 8.90 10.06
N ASP A 81 8.13 8.47 9.69
CA ASP A 81 7.82 8.15 8.31
C ASP A 81 8.03 9.36 7.40
N VAL A 82 8.12 9.10 6.10
CA VAL A 82 8.21 10.12 5.07
C VAL A 82 7.07 11.13 5.26
N GLU A 83 7.42 12.41 5.39
CA GLU A 83 6.44 13.49 5.37
C GLU A 83 5.69 13.44 4.03
N VAL A 84 4.36 13.31 4.10
CA VAL A 84 3.50 13.30 2.92
C VAL A 84 3.57 14.69 2.29
N THR A 85 4.34 14.81 1.22
CA THR A 85 4.63 16.07 0.52
C THR A 85 3.95 16.13 -0.86
N LYS A 86 3.39 15.00 -1.30
CA LYS A 86 2.70 14.84 -2.58
C LYS A 86 1.35 14.19 -2.35
N THR A 87 0.36 14.69 -3.09
CA THR A 87 -0.98 14.11 -3.18
C THR A 87 -1.17 13.57 -4.59
N VAL A 88 -1.77 12.39 -4.71
CA VAL A 88 -2.17 11.83 -6.00
C VAL A 88 -3.37 12.60 -6.52
N THR A 89 -3.23 13.21 -7.70
CA THR A 89 -4.21 14.13 -8.28
C THR A 89 -4.53 13.84 -9.75
N ASN A 90 -3.75 12.99 -10.41
CA ASN A 90 -3.96 12.60 -11.81
C ASN A 90 -3.62 11.13 -12.05
N GLU A 91 -4.00 10.64 -13.23
CA GLU A 91 -3.75 9.28 -13.70
C GLU A 91 -2.26 8.88 -13.57
N ALA A 92 -1.32 9.71 -14.03
CA ALA A 92 0.10 9.34 -14.06
C ALA A 92 0.67 9.12 -12.64
N GLN A 93 0.25 9.96 -11.69
CA GLN A 93 0.59 9.82 -10.27
C GLN A 93 -0.04 8.57 -9.66
N TRP A 94 -1.31 8.31 -9.97
CA TRP A 94 -2.02 7.11 -9.54
C TRP A 94 -1.32 5.85 -10.08
N ASN A 95 -1.04 5.78 -11.37
CA ASN A 95 -0.32 4.69 -12.02
C ASN A 95 1.06 4.45 -11.40
N LYS A 96 1.76 5.51 -10.96
CA LYS A 96 3.05 5.36 -10.28
C LYS A 96 2.88 4.76 -8.88
N ALA A 97 1.94 5.27 -8.08
CA ALA A 97 1.66 4.76 -6.74
C ALA A 97 1.14 3.32 -6.78
N PHE A 98 0.18 3.03 -7.68
CA PHE A 98 -0.42 1.71 -7.86
C PHE A 98 0.61 0.66 -8.25
N ARG A 99 1.54 0.97 -9.18
CA ARG A 99 2.62 0.02 -9.55
C ARG A 99 3.54 -0.33 -8.39
N LEU A 100 3.84 0.63 -7.51
CA LEU A 100 4.64 0.36 -6.30
C LEU A 100 3.85 -0.47 -5.30
N PHE A 101 2.59 -0.13 -5.06
CA PHE A 101 1.67 -0.91 -4.26
C PHE A 101 1.54 -2.36 -4.77
N LYS A 102 1.34 -2.56 -6.08
CA LYS A 102 1.27 -3.87 -6.72
C LYS A 102 2.54 -4.67 -6.50
N ARG A 103 3.72 -4.09 -6.75
CA ARG A 103 5.01 -4.77 -6.50
C ARG A 103 5.20 -5.19 -5.04
N ALA A 104 4.87 -4.30 -4.10
CA ALA A 104 4.96 -4.61 -2.67
C ALA A 104 3.97 -5.70 -2.24
N THR A 105 2.73 -5.62 -2.75
CA THR A 105 1.69 -6.60 -2.49
C THR A 105 2.06 -7.96 -3.05
N LEU A 106 2.54 -8.05 -4.30
CA LEU A 106 2.96 -9.30 -4.92
C LEU A 106 4.20 -9.93 -4.29
N HIS A 107 5.05 -9.13 -3.65
CA HIS A 107 6.16 -9.66 -2.86
C HIS A 107 5.66 -10.47 -1.65
N LEU A 108 4.50 -10.12 -1.09
CA LEU A 108 3.89 -10.79 0.05
C LEU A 108 2.79 -11.79 -0.38
N PHE A 109 2.05 -11.48 -1.41
CA PHE A 109 0.88 -12.22 -1.87
C PHE A 109 0.99 -12.48 -3.38
N PRO A 110 1.86 -13.42 -3.82
CA PRO A 110 2.10 -13.66 -5.24
C PRO A 110 0.83 -14.05 -6.03
N HIS A 111 -0.17 -14.65 -5.36
CA HIS A 111 -1.43 -15.07 -5.97
C HIS A 111 -2.36 -13.91 -6.35
N CYS A 112 -2.12 -12.69 -5.86
CA CYS A 112 -2.94 -11.51 -6.15
C CYS A 112 -2.62 -10.85 -7.51
N ASP A 113 -1.76 -11.42 -8.36
CA ASP A 113 -1.36 -10.78 -9.63
C ASP A 113 -2.53 -10.57 -10.60
N SER A 114 -3.32 -11.61 -10.81
CA SER A 114 -4.51 -11.54 -11.67
C SER A 114 -5.54 -10.52 -11.16
N GLU A 115 -5.76 -10.50 -9.84
CA GLU A 115 -6.64 -9.54 -9.17
C GLU A 115 -6.18 -8.09 -9.41
N LEU A 116 -4.92 -7.81 -9.10
CA LEU A 116 -4.35 -6.47 -9.21
C LEU A 116 -4.25 -6.01 -10.66
N ALA A 117 -3.97 -6.91 -11.61
CA ALA A 117 -3.97 -6.61 -13.04
C ALA A 117 -5.38 -6.30 -13.56
N THR A 118 -6.39 -7.04 -13.11
CA THR A 118 -7.80 -6.78 -13.48
C THR A 118 -8.22 -5.38 -13.05
N TYR A 119 -7.93 -5.03 -11.79
CA TYR A 119 -8.28 -3.71 -11.26
C TYR A 119 -7.45 -2.56 -11.88
N GLU A 120 -6.17 -2.80 -12.20
CA GLU A 120 -5.33 -1.85 -12.93
C GLU A 120 -5.94 -1.48 -14.28
N ASN A 121 -6.41 -2.49 -15.03
CA ASN A 121 -7.08 -2.28 -16.31
C ASN A 121 -8.40 -1.54 -16.16
N HIS A 122 -9.23 -1.91 -15.18
CA HIS A 122 -10.50 -1.23 -14.89
C HIS A 122 -10.31 0.27 -14.62
N MET A 123 -9.37 0.63 -13.74
CA MET A 123 -9.04 2.02 -13.48
C MET A 123 -8.48 2.73 -14.72
N GLY A 124 -7.63 2.05 -15.51
CA GLY A 124 -7.12 2.58 -16.77
C GLY A 124 -8.23 2.91 -17.77
N ASP A 125 -9.19 2.00 -17.94
CA ASP A 125 -10.36 2.21 -18.81
C ASP A 125 -11.22 3.39 -18.32
N LEU A 126 -11.39 3.54 -17.00
CA LEU A 126 -12.09 4.69 -16.42
C LEU A 126 -11.36 6.01 -16.70
N PHE A 127 -10.04 6.08 -16.52
CA PHE A 127 -9.26 7.28 -16.84
C PHE A 127 -9.34 7.65 -18.33
N LEU A 128 -9.34 6.65 -19.22
CA LEU A 128 -9.48 6.88 -20.67
C LEU A 128 -10.90 7.32 -21.08
N SER A 129 -11.91 6.94 -20.30
CA SER A 129 -13.32 7.17 -20.64
C SER A 129 -13.87 8.51 -20.13
N ILE A 130 -13.14 9.21 -19.26
CA ILE A 130 -13.60 10.46 -18.67
C ILE A 130 -12.64 11.61 -18.92
N ASP A 131 -13.15 12.84 -18.79
CA ASP A 131 -12.33 14.03 -18.93
C ASP A 131 -11.29 14.13 -17.79
N PRO A 132 -10.01 14.48 -18.06
CA PRO A 132 -8.96 14.58 -17.03
C PRO A 132 -9.26 15.57 -15.89
N SER A 133 -10.17 16.54 -16.07
CA SER A 133 -10.63 17.39 -14.97
C SER A 133 -11.38 16.61 -13.87
N LEU A 134 -11.76 15.37 -14.15
CA LEU A 134 -12.47 14.45 -13.27
C LEU A 134 -11.56 13.46 -12.56
N ASP A 135 -10.26 13.44 -12.86
CA ASP A 135 -9.26 12.56 -12.21
C ASP A 135 -9.37 12.54 -10.67
N PRO A 136 -9.55 13.68 -9.96
CA PRO A 136 -9.70 13.65 -8.50
C PRO A 136 -10.90 12.82 -8.02
N ARG A 137 -11.95 12.70 -8.83
CA ARG A 137 -13.12 11.85 -8.50
C ARG A 137 -12.80 10.38 -8.70
N LEU A 138 -12.06 10.01 -9.74
CA LEU A 138 -11.60 8.63 -9.93
C LEU A 138 -10.63 8.20 -8.83
N ILE A 139 -9.75 9.10 -8.39
CA ILE A 139 -8.85 8.82 -7.27
C ILE A 139 -9.64 8.63 -5.97
N SER A 140 -10.69 9.42 -5.77
CA SER A 140 -11.61 9.24 -4.62
C SER A 140 -12.39 7.92 -4.72
N TYR A 141 -12.83 7.55 -5.92
CA TYR A 141 -13.46 6.26 -6.21
C TYR A 141 -12.52 5.10 -5.89
N ASP A 142 -11.28 5.12 -6.38
CA ASP A 142 -10.25 4.11 -6.07
C ASP A 142 -10.04 3.97 -4.55
N LYS A 143 -9.91 5.09 -3.85
CA LYS A 143 -9.76 5.09 -2.39
C LYS A 143 -10.96 4.44 -1.71
N ALA A 144 -12.19 4.69 -2.19
CA ALA A 144 -13.39 4.07 -1.66
C ALA A 144 -13.43 2.56 -1.93
N VAL A 145 -13.07 2.13 -3.15
CA VAL A 145 -12.98 0.71 -3.54
C VAL A 145 -11.98 -0.04 -2.67
N ARG A 146 -10.76 0.48 -2.52
CA ARG A 146 -9.74 -0.15 -1.67
C ARG A 146 -10.17 -0.22 -0.20
N ASN A 147 -10.87 0.81 0.31
CA ASN A 147 -11.47 0.77 1.64
C ASN A 147 -12.57 -0.28 1.77
N LEU A 148 -13.40 -0.45 0.75
CA LEU A 148 -14.43 -1.49 0.75
C LEU A 148 -13.81 -2.88 0.82
N VAL A 149 -12.85 -3.18 -0.06
CA VAL A 149 -12.17 -4.49 -0.12
C VAL A 149 -11.41 -4.78 1.18
N ALA A 150 -10.69 -3.81 1.74
CA ALA A 150 -9.98 -4.01 3.00
C ALA A 150 -10.91 -4.32 4.20
N ASN A 151 -12.13 -3.78 4.19
CA ASN A 151 -13.12 -3.98 5.25
C ASN A 151 -14.08 -5.16 4.97
N CYS A 152 -14.11 -5.70 3.76
CA CYS A 152 -14.96 -6.81 3.36
C CYS A 152 -14.11 -8.03 3.02
N GLY A 153 -13.97 -8.96 3.96
CA GLY A 153 -13.11 -10.16 3.81
C GLY A 153 -13.53 -11.16 2.72
N ASP A 154 -14.64 -10.89 2.03
CA ASP A 154 -15.21 -11.73 0.99
C ASP A 154 -14.96 -11.21 -0.43
N LEU A 155 -14.57 -9.93 -0.56
CA LEU A 155 -14.33 -9.24 -1.81
C LEU A 155 -12.84 -9.13 -2.13
N THR A 156 -12.54 -9.06 -3.42
CA THR A 156 -11.24 -8.75 -3.99
C THR A 156 -11.37 -7.54 -4.90
N LEU A 157 -10.25 -6.92 -5.30
CA LEU A 157 -10.29 -5.79 -6.23
C LEU A 157 -10.82 -6.17 -7.62
N ALA A 158 -10.82 -7.46 -7.97
CA ALA A 158 -11.39 -7.97 -9.21
C ALA A 158 -12.91 -8.18 -9.16
N ASP A 159 -13.55 -8.09 -7.99
CA ASP A 159 -15.00 -8.23 -7.83
C ASP A 159 -15.76 -6.90 -8.00
N ILE A 160 -15.04 -5.80 -8.26
CA ILE A 160 -15.54 -4.44 -8.42
C ILE A 160 -15.63 -4.11 -9.91
#